data_AF-A0A416REN3-F1
#
_entry.id   AF-A0A416REN3-F1
#
_cell.length_a   1.000
_cell.length_b   1.000
_cell.length_c   1.000
_cell.angle_alpha   90.00
_cell.angle_beta   90.00
_cell.angle_gamma   90.00
#
_symmetry.space_group_name_H-M   'P 1'
#
loop_
_entity.id
_entity.type
_entity.pdbx_description
1 polymer ?
#
loop_
_entity_poly.entity_id
_entity_poly.type
_entity_poly.pdbx_seq_one_letter_code
_entity_poly.pdbx_strand_id
1 'polypeptide(L)'
;MEADIEKTRAYYSSRGPESLCNCGYCQNYCARVKTAYPEVARYLDSLGVDIEKPFETMPLELDENGYLEYCGCQYVAFGSCAEDFTHRIGDVTFGRSDCHPNTKMDEEHFVLDFYPIRLPFEEPESEGIEL
;
A
#
# COMPACT_ATOMS: atom_id res chain seq x y z
N MET A 1 2.83 4.64 -18.08
CA MET A 1 2.64 3.28 -17.54
C MET A 1 1.65 2.56 -18.43
N GLU A 2 1.87 1.27 -18.65
CA GLU A 2 0.97 0.38 -19.39
C GLU A 2 0.62 -0.77 -18.44
N ALA A 3 -0.40 -0.57 -17.61
CA ALA A 3 -0.83 -1.55 -16.62
C ALA A 3 -1.80 -2.57 -17.25
N ASP A 4 -1.59 -3.85 -16.98
CA ASP A 4 -2.56 -4.92 -17.20
C ASP A 4 -3.57 -4.90 -16.05
N ILE A 5 -4.66 -4.15 -16.25
CA ILE A 5 -5.67 -3.89 -15.22
C ILE A 5 -6.39 -5.19 -14.82
N GLU A 6 -6.73 -6.05 -15.78
CA GLU A 6 -7.46 -7.29 -15.50
C GLU A 6 -6.62 -8.24 -14.69
N LYS A 7 -5.35 -8.42 -15.06
CA LYS A 7 -4.42 -9.28 -14.32
C LYS A 7 -4.10 -8.71 -12.94
N THR A 8 -3.91 -7.40 -12.83
CA THR A 8 -3.67 -6.73 -11.54
C THR A 8 -4.87 -6.92 -10.61
N ARG A 9 -6.11 -6.75 -11.10
CA ARG A 9 -7.32 -7.03 -10.32
C ARG A 9 -7.43 -8.50 -9.91
N ALA A 10 -7.09 -9.44 -10.80
CA ALA A 10 -7.10 -10.86 -10.49
C ALA A 10 -6.11 -11.20 -9.38
N TYR A 11 -4.91 -10.63 -9.43
CA TYR A 11 -3.90 -10.75 -8.38
C TYR A 11 -4.43 -10.26 -7.03
N TYR A 12 -4.95 -9.04 -6.95
CA TYR A 12 -5.50 -8.51 -5.70
C TYR A 12 -6.73 -9.28 -5.19
N SER A 13 -7.57 -9.79 -6.10
CA SER A 13 -8.76 -10.59 -5.74
C SER A 13 -8.40 -11.96 -5.17
N SER A 14 -7.30 -12.56 -5.64
CA SER A 14 -6.82 -13.87 -5.15
C SER A 14 -6.15 -13.80 -3.77
N ARG A 15 -5.75 -12.60 -3.33
CA ARG A 15 -5.08 -12.38 -2.05
C ARG A 15 -6.08 -12.26 -0.91
N GLY A 16 -6.08 -13.24 0.00
CA GLY A 16 -6.82 -13.16 1.25
C GLY A 16 -6.05 -12.39 2.34
N PRO A 17 -6.69 -12.12 3.49
CA PRO A 17 -6.07 -11.43 4.63
C PRO A 17 -4.77 -12.07 5.13
N GLU A 18 -4.64 -13.38 4.98
CA GLU A 18 -3.44 -14.17 5.34
C GLU A 18 -2.19 -13.78 4.53
N SER A 19 -2.37 -13.11 3.40
CA SER A 19 -1.27 -12.59 2.57
C SER A 19 -0.72 -11.26 3.07
N LEU A 20 -1.36 -10.63 4.06
CA LEU A 20 -0.99 -9.33 4.60
C LEU A 20 -0.30 -9.48 5.96
N CYS A 21 0.61 -8.56 6.27
CA CYS A 21 1.19 -8.47 7.60
C CYS A 21 0.08 -8.15 8.63
N ASN A 22 0.07 -8.88 9.74
CA ASN A 22 -0.94 -8.76 10.79
C ASN A 22 -0.51 -7.88 11.98
N CYS A 23 0.57 -7.11 11.85
CA CYS A 23 0.97 -6.18 12.91
C CYS A 23 -0.01 -4.98 12.99
N GLY A 24 -0.08 -4.33 14.16
CA GLY A 24 -1.01 -3.23 14.39
C GLY A 24 -0.86 -2.08 13.38
N TYR A 25 0.37 -1.75 12.96
CA TYR A 25 0.62 -0.69 11.98
C TYR A 25 0.05 -1.02 10.59
N CYS A 26 0.23 -2.25 10.12
CA CYS A 26 -0.30 -2.69 8.83
C CYS A 26 -1.83 -2.83 8.87
N GLN A 27 -2.38 -3.31 9.98
CA GLN A 27 -3.83 -3.37 10.18
C GLN A 27 -4.45 -1.97 10.18
N ASN A 28 -3.84 -1.01 10.87
CA ASN A 28 -4.28 0.39 10.87
C ASN A 28 -4.25 0.99 9.47
N TYR A 29 -3.19 0.72 8.71
CA TYR A 29 -3.06 1.15 7.32
C TYR A 29 -4.23 0.65 6.47
N CYS A 30 -4.41 -0.67 6.41
CA CYS A 30 -5.43 -1.32 5.59
C CYS A 30 -6.84 -0.88 5.97
N ALA A 31 -7.11 -0.64 7.26
CA ALA A 31 -8.43 -0.23 7.75
C ALA A 31 -8.80 1.22 7.40
N ARG A 32 -7.82 2.12 7.22
CA ARG A 32 -8.06 3.56 7.16
C ARG A 32 -7.69 4.20 5.83
N VAL A 33 -6.70 3.67 5.11
CA VAL A 33 -6.06 4.39 4.00
C VAL A 33 -7.05 4.78 2.91
N LYS A 34 -7.97 3.90 2.54
CA LYS A 34 -8.94 4.14 1.47
C LYS A 34 -9.87 5.30 1.77
N THR A 35 -10.31 5.40 3.03
CA THR A 35 -11.18 6.48 3.51
C THR A 35 -10.41 7.79 3.65
N ALA A 36 -9.17 7.74 4.13
CA ALA A 36 -8.33 8.92 4.30
C ALA A 36 -7.82 9.50 2.97
N TYR A 37 -7.56 8.65 1.97
CA TYR A 37 -6.99 9.02 0.67
C TYR A 37 -7.85 8.52 -0.50
N PRO A 38 -9.11 8.99 -0.64
CA PRO A 38 -10.05 8.48 -1.64
C PRO A 38 -9.65 8.80 -3.09
N GLU A 39 -8.87 9.87 -3.32
CA GLU A 39 -8.36 10.20 -4.65
C GLU A 39 -7.23 9.26 -5.06
N VAL A 40 -6.34 8.93 -4.12
CA VAL A 40 -5.27 7.95 -4.30
C VAL A 40 -5.87 6.56 -4.52
N ALA A 41 -6.88 6.19 -3.74
CA ALA A 41 -7.60 4.93 -3.90
C ALA A 41 -8.21 4.80 -5.29
N ARG A 42 -8.86 5.86 -5.81
CA ARG A 42 -9.42 5.88 -7.17
C ARG A 42 -8.33 5.76 -8.25
N TYR A 43 -7.19 6.42 -8.04
CA TYR A 43 -6.07 6.32 -8.96
C TYR A 43 -5.50 4.90 -9.02
N LEU A 44 -5.25 4.28 -7.87
CA LEU A 44 -4.77 2.89 -7.80
C LEU A 44 -5.79 1.90 -8.37
N ASP A 45 -7.09 2.08 -8.09
CA ASP A 45 -8.14 1.24 -8.68
C ASP A 45 -8.19 1.35 -10.21
N SER A 46 -7.86 2.52 -10.78
CA SER A 46 -7.74 2.69 -12.23
C SER A 46 -6.60 1.88 -12.86
N LEU A 47 -5.61 1.47 -12.05
CA LEU A 47 -4.53 0.55 -12.41
C LEU A 47 -4.85 -0.91 -12.03
N GLY A 48 -6.02 -1.16 -11.42
CA GLY A 48 -6.41 -2.47 -10.88
C GLY A 48 -5.84 -2.79 -9.50
N VAL A 49 -5.16 -1.84 -8.86
CA VAL A 49 -4.50 -1.99 -7.56
C VAL A 49 -5.49 -1.76 -6.42
N ASP A 50 -5.54 -2.69 -5.46
CA ASP A 50 -6.30 -2.52 -4.22
C ASP A 50 -5.43 -1.85 -3.14
N ILE A 51 -5.76 -0.59 -2.81
CA ILE A 51 -5.03 0.20 -1.82
C ILE A 51 -5.05 -0.45 -0.42
N GLU A 52 -6.03 -1.29 -0.10
CA GLU A 52 -6.14 -1.92 1.22
C GLU A 52 -5.25 -3.18 1.33
N LYS A 53 -4.49 -3.51 0.28
CA LYS A 53 -3.64 -4.71 0.22
C LYS A 53 -2.19 -4.34 -0.15
N PRO A 54 -1.45 -3.58 0.68
CA PRO A 54 -0.07 -3.22 0.36
C PRO A 54 0.80 -4.46 0.18
N PHE A 55 1.77 -4.36 -0.72
CA PHE A 55 2.87 -5.31 -0.84
C PHE A 55 3.83 -5.16 0.35
N GLU A 56 4.19 -3.92 0.68
CA GLU A 56 5.01 -3.57 1.83
C GLU A 56 4.58 -2.20 2.38
N THR A 57 4.78 -1.99 3.68
CA THR A 57 4.57 -0.68 4.31
C THR A 57 5.72 -0.37 5.26
N MET A 58 6.19 0.87 5.23
CA MET A 58 7.32 1.34 6.03
C MET A 58 6.83 2.43 7.00
N PRO A 59 6.23 2.04 8.14
CA PRO A 59 5.81 3.00 9.16
C PRO A 59 7.03 3.61 9.86
N LEU A 60 6.96 4.91 10.14
CA LEU A 60 7.86 5.63 11.04
C LEU A 60 7.35 5.55 12.49
N GLU A 61 8.04 6.24 13.41
CA GLU A 61 7.59 6.39 14.79
C GLU A 61 6.28 7.20 14.85
N LEU A 62 5.45 6.87 15.85
CA LEU A 62 4.25 7.65 16.17
C LEU A 62 4.65 9.08 16.56
N ASP A 63 3.98 10.06 15.97
CA ASP A 63 4.19 11.45 16.34
C ASP A 63 3.47 11.82 17.66
N GLU A 64 3.81 12.99 18.19
CA GLU A 64 3.23 13.52 19.44
C GLU A 64 1.71 13.73 19.38
N ASN A 65 1.11 13.73 18.18
CA ASN A 65 -0.31 13.92 17.94
C ASN A 65 -1.06 12.60 17.68
N GLY A 66 -0.39 11.45 17.79
CA GLY A 66 -0.98 10.13 17.57
C GLY A 66 -1.16 9.75 16.09
N TYR A 67 -0.37 10.35 15.19
CA TYR A 67 -0.33 9.97 13.78
C TYR A 67 0.87 9.07 13.47
N LEU A 68 0.64 8.09 12.62
CA LEU A 68 1.66 7.28 12.00
C LEU A 68 1.90 7.76 10.57
N GLU A 69 3.15 8.12 10.27
CA GLU A 69 3.58 8.35 8.90
C GLU A 69 4.13 7.06 8.31
N TYR A 70 3.63 6.66 7.15
CA TYR A 70 4.21 5.63 6.32
C TYR A 70 5.05 6.33 5.26
N CYS A 71 6.37 6.26 5.41
CA CYS A 71 7.34 6.96 4.56
C CYS A 71 7.55 6.28 3.19
N GLY A 72 7.03 5.07 3.07
CA GLY A 72 6.95 4.31 1.83
C GLY A 72 5.88 3.26 2.02
N CYS A 73 5.00 3.12 1.05
CA CYS A 73 4.25 1.88 0.94
C CYS A 73 4.19 1.46 -0.52
N GLN A 74 4.06 0.15 -0.74
CA GLN A 74 4.36 -0.47 -2.01
C GLN A 74 3.18 -1.25 -2.55
N TYR A 75 2.95 -1.19 -3.87
CA TYR A 75 1.94 -1.99 -4.57
C TYR A 75 2.52 -2.62 -5.82
N VAL A 76 2.03 -3.81 -6.18
CA VAL A 76 2.39 -4.49 -7.42
C VAL A 76 1.33 -4.21 -8.48
N ALA A 77 1.76 -3.85 -9.68
CA ALA A 77 0.90 -3.80 -10.87
C ALA A 77 1.56 -4.61 -12.00
N PHE A 78 0.76 -5.38 -12.73
CA PHE A 78 1.24 -6.11 -13.90
C PHE A 78 1.35 -5.17 -15.11
N GLY A 79 2.29 -5.46 -16.01
CA GLY A 79 2.62 -4.62 -17.16
C GLY A 79 3.91 -3.84 -16.95
N SER A 80 4.04 -2.68 -17.61
CA SER A 80 5.30 -1.93 -17.68
C SER A 80 5.18 -0.48 -17.19
N CYS A 81 6.29 0.02 -16.63
CA CYS A 81 6.41 1.37 -16.10
C CYS A 81 7.80 1.94 -16.42
N ALA A 82 7.83 3.21 -16.86
CA ALA A 82 9.09 3.91 -17.12
C ALA A 82 9.86 4.15 -15.81
N GLU A 83 11.18 4.10 -15.85
CA GLU A 83 12.02 4.20 -14.64
C GLU A 83 11.92 5.56 -13.96
N ASP A 84 11.75 6.62 -14.75
CA ASP A 84 11.61 8.00 -14.28
C ASP A 84 10.15 8.39 -13.99
N PHE A 85 9.24 7.42 -13.97
CA PHE A 85 7.84 7.67 -13.68
C PHE A 85 7.70 8.29 -12.29
N THR A 86 7.11 9.48 -12.26
CA THR A 86 6.69 10.16 -11.03
C THR A 86 5.30 10.75 -11.25
N HIS A 87 4.45 10.63 -10.25
CA HIS A 87 3.13 11.24 -10.22
C HIS A 87 2.83 11.80 -8.83
N ARG A 88 1.85 12.70 -8.69
CA ARG A 88 1.49 13.29 -7.41
C ARG A 88 -0.01 13.58 -7.35
N ILE A 89 -0.62 13.22 -6.23
CA ILE A 89 -2.02 13.52 -5.89
C ILE A 89 -2.05 14.15 -4.51
N GLY A 90 -2.46 15.41 -4.42
CA GLY A 90 -2.37 16.18 -3.18
C GLY A 90 -0.91 16.28 -2.71
N ASP A 91 -0.63 15.75 -1.53
CA ASP A 91 0.74 15.68 -0.96
C ASP A 91 1.39 14.29 -1.12
N VAL A 92 0.69 13.32 -1.71
CA VAL A 92 1.20 11.96 -1.94
C VAL A 92 1.92 11.91 -3.27
N THR A 93 3.18 11.50 -3.25
CA THR A 93 4.02 11.24 -4.41
C THR A 93 3.99 9.75 -4.72
N PHE A 94 4.01 9.41 -6.01
CA PHE A 94 4.06 8.06 -6.55
C PHE A 94 5.28 7.93 -7.45
N GLY A 95 5.94 6.79 -7.43
CA GLY A 95 7.02 6.48 -8.36
C GLY A 95 7.15 4.99 -8.59
N ARG A 96 7.93 4.59 -9.61
CA ARG A 96 8.37 3.20 -9.72
C ARG A 96 9.36 2.93 -8.58
N SER A 97 9.14 1.85 -7.84
CA SER A 97 10.08 1.39 -6.83
C SER A 97 11.09 0.43 -7.45
N ASP A 98 12.37 0.71 -7.22
CA ASP A 98 13.48 -0.21 -7.51
C ASP A 98 14.04 -0.86 -6.24
N CYS A 99 13.46 -0.54 -5.06
CA CYS A 99 13.88 -1.03 -3.76
C CYS A 99 12.70 -1.71 -3.05
N HIS A 100 12.46 -2.97 -3.39
CA HIS A 100 11.36 -3.75 -2.84
C HIS A 100 11.79 -5.22 -2.62
N PRO A 101 11.11 -5.96 -1.74
CA PRO A 101 11.31 -7.41 -1.62
C PRO A 101 11.08 -8.13 -2.95
N ASN A 102 11.73 -9.29 -3.15
CA ASN A 102 11.47 -10.10 -4.33
C ASN A 102 9.98 -10.50 -4.40
N THR A 103 9.31 -10.14 -5.49
CA THR A 103 7.87 -10.36 -5.71
C THR A 103 7.52 -11.82 -5.95
N LYS A 104 8.50 -12.65 -6.34
CA LYS A 104 8.37 -14.06 -6.74
C LYS A 104 7.42 -14.27 -7.93
N MET A 105 7.25 -13.26 -8.76
CA MET A 105 6.42 -13.30 -9.97
C MET A 105 7.33 -13.40 -11.19
N ASP A 106 6.98 -14.28 -12.12
CA ASP A 106 7.74 -14.47 -13.37
C ASP A 106 7.25 -13.54 -14.48
N GLU A 107 5.98 -13.13 -14.44
CA GLU A 107 5.39 -12.29 -15.48
C GLU A 107 5.75 -10.83 -15.32
N GLU A 108 5.71 -10.07 -16.41
CA GLU A 108 6.08 -8.64 -16.39
C GLU A 108 5.18 -7.83 -15.43
N HIS A 109 5.84 -7.14 -14.49
CA HIS A 109 5.20 -6.33 -13.46
C HIS A 109 6.17 -5.24 -12.97
N PHE A 110 5.64 -4.26 -12.26
CA PHE A 110 6.39 -3.23 -11.57
C PHE A 110 5.84 -2.99 -10.16
N VAL A 111 6.66 -2.40 -9.30
CA VAL A 111 6.26 -1.97 -7.96
C VAL A 111 6.13 -0.45 -7.96
N LEU A 112 5.07 0.04 -7.33
CA LEU A 112 4.83 1.46 -7.09
C LEU A 112 5.17 1.79 -5.64
N ASP A 113 5.99 2.81 -5.42
CA ASP A 113 6.09 3.49 -4.12
C ASP A 113 5.07 4.61 -4.05
N PHE A 114 4.45 4.79 -2.88
CA PHE A 114 3.62 5.96 -2.59
C PHE A 114 3.87 6.46 -1.17
N TYR A 115 4.07 7.78 -1.05
CA TYR A 115 4.46 8.42 0.21
C TYR A 115 4.37 9.96 0.16
N PRO A 116 4.30 10.63 1.32
CA PRO A 116 3.99 10.05 2.63
C PRO A 116 2.49 9.74 2.74
N ILE A 117 2.13 8.75 3.54
CA ILE A 117 0.76 8.53 4.02
C ILE A 117 0.74 8.79 5.52
N ARG A 118 -0.20 9.60 5.99
CA ARG A 118 -0.36 9.93 7.41
C ARG A 118 -1.74 9.50 7.87
N LEU A 119 -1.79 8.62 8.86
CA LEU A 119 -3.03 8.10 9.41
C LEU A 119 -3.02 8.23 10.93
N PRO A 120 -4.15 8.56 11.57
CA PRO A 120 -4.27 8.40 13.01
C PRO A 120 -4.04 6.93 13.36
N PHE A 121 -3.39 6.68 14.49
CA PHE A 121 -3.16 5.33 15.00
C PHE A 121 -3.90 5.13 16.32
N GLU A 122 -4.66 4.05 16.37
CA GLU A 122 -5.27 3.55 17.60
C GLU A 122 -4.71 2.15 17.81
N GLU A 123 -4.10 1.91 18.98
CA GLU A 123 -3.67 0.55 19.33
C GLU A 123 -4.91 -0.35 19.35
N PRO A 124 -4.86 -1.52 18.69
CA PRO A 124 -5.93 -2.49 18.84
C PRO A 124 -6.01 -2.89 20.32
N GLU A 125 -7.21 -2.85 20.91
CA GLU A 125 -7.41 -3.31 22.29
C GLU A 125 -6.82 -4.72 22.43
N SER A 126 -5.87 -4.89 23.34
CA SER A 126 -5.42 -6.22 23.71
C SER A 126 -6.61 -6.94 24.34
N GLU A 127 -7.07 -8.03 23.74
CA GLU A 127 -7.94 -8.96 24.46
C GLU A 127 -7.16 -9.37 25.71
N GLY A 128 -7.61 -8.88 26.86
CA GLY A 128 -7.02 -9.19 28.14
C GLY A 128 -7.07 -10.70 28.34
N ILE A 129 -5.95 -11.37 28.11
CA ILE A 129 -5.76 -12.73 28.61
C ILE A 129 -5.55 -12.57 30.11
N GLU A 130 -6.65 -12.57 30.87
CA GLU A 130 -6.60 -12.89 32.28
C GLU A 130 -6.05 -14.32 32.41
N LEU A 131 -4.79 -14.46 32.84
CA LEU A 131 -4.20 -15.71 33.29
C LEU A 131 -4.55 -15.98 34.75
#